data_AF-A0A518LLQ0-F1
#
_entry.id   AF-A0A518LLQ0-F1
#
_cell.length_a   1.000
_cell.length_b   1.000
_cell.length_c   1.000
_cell.angle_alpha   90.00
_cell.angle_beta   90.00
_cell.angle_gamma   90.00
#
_symmetry.space_group_name_H-M   'P 1'
#
loop_
_entity.id
_entity.type
_entity.pdbx_description
1 polymer ?
#
loop_
_entity_poly.entity_id
_entity_poly.type
_entity_poly.pdbx_seq_one_letter_code
_entity_poly.pdbx_strand_id
1 'polypeptide(L)'
;MVDATPPGQPRGFRAARLVITLIALAAALITGLWWYVGRVGSTPLERWIGKQIVAAIEQHITPRVTYSDLDYQAPLTVVIDDLALLNGEERILAVHRATLSLAEIPREGQPVQIREIDLDRPILRFVADENGRMSGWSNFSRSRGPTASAPSQPRLSPAAGAIPRLSDLLVLRQASIRQGRILYDAGPGHPAMILPGIELFLATPPAATGDGWYECDGHLDRAPQMSLRFDTRVNINTGDLNLQSVRLDAALDEATYNTMPPAVQRFLADRNIRGRLALTAKGNVPLGQAMDAAIDVEADFDRVYFTLGETAWPAERIDLDVSLADRRLRTACEARLLGGAANVRTRLRLDGNRDFDAQWQAAGVRLEETLRIAQGRTPKYSGRTNLQGNAQGTLGPVVTASGAGRVEITEGVLIALPILAELHALIGGPRPAPDGTTKGGTDHASLDFRITPTHFNVTDIEVVSTLAAMKGSGRIYFDGRLDLLVNAGPLKRLEKLLGPIGSLLGTITDRVAPYQIRGVIGNPSVSVRPLGL
;
A
#
# COMPACT_ATOMS: atom_id res chain seq x y z
N MET A 1 64.19 -86.87 11.85
CA MET A 1 63.40 -86.65 10.61
C MET A 1 61.97 -87.02 10.95
N VAL A 2 61.10 -86.17 11.51
CA VAL A 2 60.76 -84.75 11.26
C VAL A 2 60.44 -84.46 9.79
N ASP A 3 59.12 -84.35 9.54
CA ASP A 3 58.38 -83.52 8.57
C ASP A 3 57.24 -84.31 7.90
N ALA A 4 56.06 -83.77 7.61
CA ALA A 4 55.30 -82.62 8.09
C ALA A 4 53.89 -82.80 7.51
N THR A 5 52.87 -82.90 8.36
CA THR A 5 51.46 -83.02 7.95
C THR A 5 50.90 -81.61 7.70
N PRO A 6 50.28 -81.29 6.55
CA PRO A 6 49.74 -79.96 6.32
C PRO A 6 48.47 -79.72 7.15
N PRO A 7 48.23 -78.47 7.60
CA PRO A 7 47.20 -78.14 8.58
C PRO A 7 45.80 -78.18 7.98
N GLY A 8 44.86 -78.60 8.82
CA GLY A 8 43.45 -78.72 8.50
C GLY A 8 42.83 -77.42 7.98
N GLN A 9 42.17 -77.55 6.83
CA GLN A 9 41.30 -76.52 6.28
C GLN A 9 40.18 -76.22 7.29
N PRO A 10 40.04 -74.97 7.78
CA PRO A 10 39.08 -74.65 8.83
C PRO A 10 37.65 -74.88 8.34
N ARG A 11 36.91 -75.74 9.06
CA ARG A 11 35.49 -76.05 8.82
C ARG A 11 34.56 -74.82 8.87
N GLY A 12 35.06 -73.63 9.22
CA GLY A 12 34.32 -72.37 9.19
C GLY A 12 34.04 -71.78 7.80
N PHE A 13 34.74 -72.19 6.74
CA PHE A 13 34.57 -71.58 5.40
C PHE A 13 33.27 -71.95 4.68
N ARG A 14 32.66 -73.10 5.00
CA ARG A 14 31.38 -73.50 4.39
C ARG A 14 30.18 -72.77 4.99
N ALA A 15 30.20 -72.53 6.30
CA ALA A 15 29.18 -71.74 6.99
C ALA A 15 29.25 -70.26 6.56
N ALA A 16 30.45 -69.70 6.46
CA ALA A 16 30.64 -68.32 5.99
C ALA A 16 30.14 -68.10 4.55
N ARG A 17 30.41 -69.05 3.63
CA ARG A 17 29.88 -68.96 2.25
C ARG A 17 28.36 -69.01 2.21
N LEU A 18 27.71 -69.87 2.99
CA LEU A 18 26.26 -70.01 2.99
C LEU A 18 25.56 -68.75 3.53
N VAL A 19 26.14 -68.13 4.57
CA VAL A 19 25.66 -66.85 5.11
C VAL A 19 25.84 -65.71 4.09
N ILE A 20 26.99 -65.63 3.41
CA ILE A 20 27.22 -64.60 2.38
C ILE A 20 26.24 -64.77 1.21
N THR A 21 25.96 -65.99 0.76
CA THR A 21 24.99 -66.23 -0.33
C THR A 21 23.57 -65.87 0.08
N LEU A 22 23.16 -66.15 1.32
CA LEU A 22 21.85 -65.76 1.86
C LEU A 22 21.70 -64.23 1.96
N ILE A 23 22.75 -63.54 2.41
CA ILE A 23 22.76 -62.07 2.47
C ILE A 23 22.70 -61.48 1.06
N ALA A 24 23.46 -62.03 0.10
CA ALA A 24 23.43 -61.58 -1.29
C ALA A 24 22.06 -61.84 -1.94
N LEU A 25 21.42 -62.98 -1.66
CA LEU A 25 20.08 -63.29 -2.15
C LEU A 25 19.04 -62.37 -1.53
N ALA A 26 19.09 -62.15 -0.21
CA ALA A 26 18.20 -61.21 0.48
C ALA A 26 18.39 -59.78 -0.04
N ALA A 27 19.64 -59.34 -0.25
CA ALA A 27 19.93 -58.04 -0.85
C ALA A 27 19.39 -57.93 -2.28
N ALA A 28 19.55 -58.97 -3.11
CA ALA A 28 19.01 -59.01 -4.46
C ALA A 28 17.46 -59.03 -4.48
N LEU A 29 16.83 -59.72 -3.53
CA LEU A 29 15.37 -59.75 -3.38
C LEU A 29 14.83 -58.42 -2.89
N ILE A 30 15.50 -57.78 -1.93
CA ILE A 30 15.18 -56.42 -1.47
C ILE A 30 15.38 -55.41 -2.60
N THR A 31 16.47 -55.51 -3.37
CA THR A 31 16.74 -54.60 -4.49
C THR A 31 15.76 -54.83 -5.63
N GLY A 32 15.41 -56.09 -5.93
CA GLY A 32 14.41 -56.45 -6.94
C GLY A 32 13.00 -56.02 -6.54
N LEU A 33 12.62 -56.20 -5.28
CA LEU A 33 11.34 -55.74 -4.74
C LEU A 33 11.28 -54.21 -4.69
N TRP A 34 12.37 -53.55 -4.33
CA TRP A 34 12.49 -52.09 -4.36
C TRP A 34 12.47 -51.53 -5.79
N TRP A 35 13.00 -52.27 -6.77
CA TRP A 35 12.91 -51.90 -8.19
C TRP A 35 11.54 -52.17 -8.81
N TYR A 36 10.80 -53.17 -8.31
CA TYR A 36 9.45 -53.50 -8.77
C TYR A 36 8.38 -52.61 -8.13
N VAL A 37 8.52 -52.30 -6.83
CA VAL A 37 7.57 -51.48 -6.06
C VAL A 37 7.95 -50.00 -6.11
N GLY A 38 9.24 -49.67 -6.20
CA GLY A 38 9.76 -48.30 -6.12
C GLY A 38 9.94 -47.59 -7.45
N ARG A 39 9.41 -48.12 -8.57
CA ARG A 39 9.30 -47.32 -9.81
C ARG A 39 8.13 -46.34 -9.68
N VAL A 40 8.46 -45.20 -9.07
CA VAL A 40 7.67 -43.98 -9.01
C VAL A 40 7.04 -43.70 -10.38
N GLY A 41 5.72 -43.46 -10.40
CA GLY A 41 4.96 -43.01 -11.57
C GLY A 41 4.43 -44.09 -12.52
N SER A 42 4.57 -45.39 -12.21
CA SER A 42 4.23 -46.47 -13.15
C SER A 42 2.94 -47.23 -12.85
N THR A 43 2.35 -47.09 -11.66
CA THR A 43 1.16 -47.89 -11.33
C THR A 43 -0.09 -47.37 -12.07
N PRO A 44 -1.00 -48.26 -12.51
CA PRO A 44 -2.29 -47.83 -13.08
C PRO A 44 -3.09 -46.92 -12.13
N LEU A 45 -2.94 -47.12 -10.81
CA LEU A 45 -3.58 -46.32 -9.79
C LEU A 45 -3.05 -44.88 -9.76
N GLU A 46 -1.73 -44.67 -9.75
CA GLU A 46 -1.11 -43.33 -9.82
C GLU A 46 -1.59 -42.55 -11.05
N ARG A 47 -1.56 -43.20 -12.23
CA ARG A 47 -2.04 -42.59 -13.47
C ARG A 47 -3.53 -42.23 -13.42
N TRP A 48 -4.34 -43.03 -12.74
CA TRP A 48 -5.76 -42.74 -12.55
C TRP A 48 -5.97 -41.59 -11.55
N ILE A 49 -5.31 -41.60 -10.39
CA ILE A 49 -5.37 -40.52 -9.37
C ILE A 49 -4.93 -39.20 -10.00
N GLY A 50 -3.80 -39.18 -10.71
CA GLY A 50 -3.29 -37.98 -11.38
C GLY A 50 -4.25 -37.42 -12.41
N LYS A 51 -4.90 -38.29 -13.21
CA LYS A 51 -5.94 -37.85 -14.16
C LYS A 51 -7.16 -37.28 -13.46
N GLN A 52 -7.60 -37.89 -12.36
CA GLN A 52 -8.76 -37.41 -11.60
C GLN A 52 -8.50 -36.06 -10.94
N ILE A 53 -7.33 -35.87 -10.32
CA ILE A 53 -6.95 -34.60 -9.69
C ILE A 53 -6.89 -33.49 -10.74
N VAL A 54 -6.22 -33.72 -11.88
CA VAL A 54 -6.18 -32.73 -12.97
C VAL A 54 -7.56 -32.45 -13.52
N ALA A 55 -8.35 -33.48 -13.83
CA ALA A 55 -9.68 -33.31 -14.39
C ALA A 55 -10.60 -32.53 -13.44
N ALA A 56 -10.55 -32.83 -12.13
CA ALA A 56 -11.33 -32.14 -11.12
C ALA A 56 -10.93 -30.67 -11.00
N ILE A 57 -9.63 -30.36 -11.01
CA ILE A 57 -9.13 -28.98 -10.96
C ILE A 57 -9.51 -28.24 -12.25
N GLU A 58 -9.13 -28.75 -13.42
CA GLU A 58 -9.38 -28.11 -14.72
C GLU A 58 -10.85 -28.02 -15.11
N GLN A 59 -11.74 -28.81 -14.48
CA GLN A 59 -13.18 -28.65 -14.68
C GLN A 59 -13.71 -27.37 -14.02
N HIS A 60 -13.09 -26.94 -12.92
CA HIS A 60 -13.55 -25.83 -12.09
C HIS A 60 -12.72 -24.57 -12.29
N ILE A 61 -11.47 -24.71 -12.75
CA ILE A 61 -10.57 -23.59 -13.02
C ILE A 61 -10.29 -23.43 -14.52
N THR A 62 -10.00 -22.21 -14.94
CA THR A 62 -9.60 -21.90 -16.31
C THR A 62 -8.14 -22.27 -16.61
N PRO A 63 -7.15 -22.04 -15.72
CA PRO A 63 -5.76 -22.40 -15.97
C PRO A 63 -5.55 -23.90 -16.20
N ARG A 64 -4.60 -24.24 -17.07
CA ARG A 64 -4.18 -25.62 -17.33
C ARG A 64 -3.23 -26.08 -16.24
N VAL A 65 -3.38 -27.31 -15.79
CA VAL A 65 -2.52 -27.92 -14.77
C VAL A 65 -1.41 -28.74 -15.45
N THR A 66 -0.17 -28.55 -15.02
CA THR A 66 0.98 -29.37 -15.45
C THR A 66 1.83 -29.77 -14.25
N TYR A 67 2.50 -30.92 -14.31
CA TYR A 67 3.46 -31.38 -13.30
C TYR A 67 4.51 -32.29 -13.97
N SER A 68 5.68 -32.43 -13.33
CA SER A 68 6.74 -33.31 -13.81
C SER A 68 6.51 -34.76 -13.38
N ASP A 69 6.15 -34.96 -12.11
CA ASP A 69 5.95 -36.28 -11.51
C ASP A 69 4.80 -36.29 -10.51
N LEU A 70 4.21 -37.47 -10.30
CA LEU A 70 3.16 -37.71 -9.31
C LEU A 70 3.36 -39.07 -8.65
N ASP A 71 3.60 -39.03 -7.34
CA ASP A 71 3.84 -40.20 -6.50
C ASP A 71 2.69 -40.38 -5.50
N TYR A 72 2.01 -41.52 -5.57
CA TYR A 72 0.98 -41.88 -4.61
C TYR A 72 1.56 -42.75 -3.50
N GLN A 73 1.77 -42.12 -2.35
CA GLN A 73 2.26 -42.76 -1.14
C GLN A 73 1.06 -43.27 -0.35
N ALA A 74 0.72 -44.53 -0.60
CA ALA A 74 -0.39 -45.19 0.05
C ALA A 74 -0.27 -45.11 1.60
N PRO A 75 -1.40 -44.95 2.32
CA PRO A 75 -2.77 -45.02 1.80
C PRO A 75 -3.44 -43.68 1.46
N LEU A 76 -2.85 -42.53 1.80
CA LEU A 76 -3.58 -41.24 1.78
C LEU A 76 -2.73 -40.05 1.34
N THR A 77 -1.52 -40.25 0.84
CA THR A 77 -0.63 -39.13 0.49
C THR A 77 -0.35 -39.11 -1.01
N VAL A 78 -0.49 -37.95 -1.63
CA VAL A 78 -0.09 -37.71 -3.03
C VAL A 78 0.99 -36.65 -3.01
N VAL A 79 2.14 -36.92 -3.61
CA VAL A 79 3.21 -35.97 -3.82
C VAL A 79 3.24 -35.59 -5.30
N ILE A 80 3.25 -34.31 -5.61
CA ILE A 80 3.31 -33.77 -6.98
C ILE A 80 4.52 -32.86 -7.08
N ASP A 81 5.45 -33.20 -7.97
CA ASP A 81 6.66 -32.40 -8.20
C ASP A 81 6.49 -31.47 -9.42
N ASP A 82 7.02 -30.26 -9.29
CA ASP A 82 6.93 -29.15 -10.26
C ASP A 82 5.51 -28.84 -10.74
N LEU A 83 4.54 -28.87 -9.83
CA LEU A 83 3.15 -28.49 -10.11
C LEU A 83 3.10 -27.03 -10.60
N ALA A 84 2.47 -26.78 -11.75
CA ALA A 84 2.27 -25.44 -12.28
C ALA A 84 0.86 -25.25 -12.83
N LEU A 85 0.36 -24.02 -12.70
CA LEU A 85 -0.85 -23.54 -13.36
C LEU A 85 -0.47 -22.57 -14.46
N LEU A 86 -0.96 -22.86 -15.67
CA LEU A 86 -0.65 -22.11 -16.88
C LEU A 86 -1.89 -21.38 -17.40
N ASN A 87 -1.74 -20.09 -17.72
CA ASN A 87 -2.68 -19.33 -18.52
C ASN A 87 -2.05 -19.05 -19.89
N GLY A 88 -2.36 -19.87 -20.89
CA GLY A 88 -1.59 -19.89 -22.14
C GLY A 88 -0.17 -20.41 -21.89
N GLU A 89 0.84 -19.59 -22.19
CA GLU A 89 2.25 -19.89 -21.90
C GLU A 89 2.72 -19.36 -20.54
N GLU A 90 1.90 -18.54 -19.87
CA GLU A 90 2.28 -17.88 -18.64
C GLU A 90 2.03 -18.76 -17.42
N ARG A 91 3.07 -18.97 -16.61
CA ARG A 91 2.97 -19.62 -15.29
C ARG A 91 2.44 -18.63 -14.26
N ILE A 92 1.22 -18.84 -13.79
CA ILE A 92 0.59 -18.04 -12.73
C ILE A 92 0.80 -18.64 -11.33
N LEU A 93 0.99 -19.96 -11.25
CA LEU A 93 1.43 -20.68 -10.05
C LEU A 93 2.51 -21.67 -10.46
N ALA A 94 3.59 -21.75 -9.70
CA ALA A 94 4.58 -22.81 -9.80
C ALA A 94 4.95 -23.27 -8.39
N VAL A 95 4.88 -24.56 -8.12
CA VAL A 95 5.18 -25.16 -6.83
C VAL A 95 6.25 -26.20 -7.08
N HIS A 96 7.35 -26.14 -6.33
CA HIS A 96 8.40 -27.13 -6.51
C HIS A 96 7.94 -28.52 -6.08
N ARG A 97 7.24 -28.60 -4.95
CA ARG A 97 6.65 -29.84 -4.46
C ARG A 97 5.34 -29.55 -3.72
N ALA A 98 4.26 -30.20 -4.13
CA ALA A 98 2.98 -30.16 -3.44
C ALA A 98 2.72 -31.53 -2.80
N THR A 99 2.39 -31.55 -1.51
CA THR A 99 1.99 -32.77 -0.78
C THR A 99 0.52 -32.64 -0.42
N LEU A 100 -0.30 -33.57 -0.89
CA LEU A 100 -1.74 -33.61 -0.66
C LEU A 100 -2.05 -34.78 0.28
N SER A 101 -2.63 -34.49 1.45
CA SER A 101 -3.23 -35.53 2.30
C SER A 101 -4.69 -35.70 1.92
N LEU A 102 -5.09 -36.91 1.57
CA LEU A 102 -6.45 -37.26 1.18
C LEU A 102 -7.30 -37.56 2.43
N ALA A 103 -8.59 -37.20 2.37
CA ALA A 103 -9.52 -37.47 3.47
C ALA A 103 -9.91 -38.96 3.54
N GLU A 104 -9.92 -39.63 2.39
CA GLU A 104 -10.28 -41.04 2.24
C GLU A 104 -9.45 -41.68 1.12
N ILE A 105 -9.40 -43.02 1.11
CA ILE A 105 -8.74 -43.78 0.05
C ILE A 105 -9.55 -43.57 -1.25
N PRO A 106 -8.94 -43.04 -2.33
CA PRO A 106 -9.63 -42.82 -3.60
C PRO A 106 -10.32 -44.07 -4.12
N ARG A 107 -11.56 -43.92 -4.59
CA ARG A 107 -12.34 -44.98 -5.24
C ARG A 107 -12.77 -44.55 -6.62
N GLU A 108 -12.81 -45.49 -7.54
CA GLU A 108 -13.28 -45.22 -8.90
C GLU A 108 -14.74 -44.74 -8.88
N GLY A 109 -14.99 -43.60 -9.55
CA GLY A 109 -16.32 -42.97 -9.60
C GLY A 109 -16.66 -42.04 -8.42
N GLN A 110 -15.79 -41.92 -7.41
CA GLN A 110 -15.96 -40.95 -6.31
C GLN A 110 -14.98 -39.78 -6.47
N PRO A 111 -15.38 -38.55 -6.11
CA PRO A 111 -14.50 -37.39 -6.15
C PRO A 111 -13.36 -37.54 -5.14
N VAL A 112 -12.16 -37.11 -5.52
CA VAL A 112 -11.00 -37.10 -4.60
C VAL A 112 -11.20 -35.98 -3.59
N GLN A 113 -11.33 -36.34 -2.32
CA GLN A 113 -11.44 -35.37 -1.22
C GLN A 113 -10.05 -35.06 -0.66
N ILE A 114 -9.59 -33.83 -0.87
CA ILE A 114 -8.30 -33.35 -0.35
C ILE A 114 -8.53 -32.77 1.05
N ARG A 115 -7.84 -33.31 2.05
CA ARG A 115 -7.91 -32.85 3.44
C ARG A 115 -6.85 -31.79 3.75
N GLU A 116 -5.62 -32.01 3.32
CA GLU A 116 -4.50 -31.10 3.59
C GLU A 116 -3.69 -30.87 2.32
N ILE A 117 -3.17 -29.66 2.16
CA ILE A 117 -2.28 -29.28 1.06
C ILE A 117 -1.04 -28.64 1.67
N ASP A 118 0.14 -29.13 1.34
CA ASP A 118 1.40 -28.49 1.73
C ASP A 118 2.21 -28.15 0.48
N LEU A 119 2.47 -26.86 0.27
CA LEU A 119 3.16 -26.32 -0.90
C LEU A 119 4.57 -25.89 -0.49
N ASP A 120 5.60 -26.58 -0.99
CA ASP A 120 7.01 -26.20 -0.83
C ASP A 120 7.44 -25.23 -1.94
N ARG A 121 7.92 -24.06 -1.53
CA ARG A 121 8.44 -22.97 -2.37
C ARG A 121 7.50 -22.56 -3.51
N PRO A 122 6.19 -22.32 -3.26
CA PRO A 122 5.30 -21.88 -4.32
C PRO A 122 5.64 -20.46 -4.74
N ILE A 123 5.60 -20.22 -6.05
CA ILE A 123 5.72 -18.91 -6.68
C ILE A 123 4.34 -18.56 -7.24
N LEU A 124 3.66 -17.63 -6.60
CA LEU A 124 2.42 -17.04 -7.09
C LEU A 124 2.76 -15.83 -7.94
N ARG A 125 2.28 -15.79 -9.18
CA ARG A 125 2.52 -14.69 -10.10
C ARG A 125 1.20 -14.03 -10.49
N PHE A 126 1.09 -12.75 -10.18
CA PHE A 126 0.01 -11.88 -10.59
C PHE A 126 0.53 -10.96 -11.69
N VAL A 127 -0.03 -11.04 -12.89
CA VAL A 127 0.35 -10.15 -13.99
C VAL A 127 -0.88 -9.39 -14.42
N ALA A 128 -0.84 -8.07 -14.29
CA ALA A 128 -1.90 -7.19 -14.78
C ALA A 128 -1.71 -6.93 -16.28
N ASP A 129 -2.79 -7.01 -17.04
CA ASP A 129 -2.83 -6.53 -18.41
C ASP A 129 -2.97 -4.99 -18.47
N GLU A 130 -3.01 -4.43 -19.68
CA GLU A 130 -3.17 -2.98 -19.91
C GLU A 130 -4.48 -2.40 -19.31
N ASN A 131 -5.48 -3.25 -19.08
CA ASN A 131 -6.76 -2.89 -18.46
C ASN A 131 -6.77 -3.11 -16.94
N GLY A 132 -5.64 -3.53 -16.36
CA GLY A 132 -5.53 -3.88 -14.94
C GLY A 132 -6.18 -5.23 -14.58
N ARG A 133 -6.58 -6.04 -15.57
CA ARG A 133 -7.09 -7.39 -15.30
C ARG A 133 -5.92 -8.31 -15.02
N MET A 134 -6.07 -9.15 -14.00
CA MET A 134 -5.07 -10.15 -13.67
C MET A 134 -5.16 -11.33 -14.64
N SER A 135 -4.10 -11.55 -15.44
CA SER A 135 -3.91 -12.70 -16.32
C SER A 135 -4.06 -14.00 -15.53
N GLY A 136 -4.94 -14.89 -15.98
CA GLY A 136 -5.21 -16.19 -15.34
C GLY A 136 -6.06 -16.14 -14.07
N TRP A 137 -6.09 -15.02 -13.35
CA TRP A 137 -6.81 -14.88 -12.07
C TRP A 137 -8.22 -14.28 -12.22
N SER A 138 -8.41 -13.34 -13.15
CA SER A 138 -9.70 -12.67 -13.34
C SER A 138 -10.84 -13.59 -13.79
N ASN A 139 -10.51 -14.72 -14.43
CA ASN A 139 -11.44 -15.78 -14.79
C ASN A 139 -11.01 -17.11 -14.16
N PHE A 140 -10.41 -17.08 -12.98
CA PHE A 140 -9.80 -18.27 -12.38
C PHE A 140 -10.82 -19.38 -12.22
N SER A 141 -11.95 -19.11 -11.56
CA SER A 141 -13.07 -20.02 -11.53
C SER A 141 -13.87 -19.92 -12.82
N ARG A 142 -14.28 -21.07 -13.34
CA ARG A 142 -15.32 -21.13 -14.37
C ARG A 142 -16.66 -20.86 -13.68
N SER A 143 -16.86 -19.61 -13.26
CA SER A 143 -18.15 -19.14 -12.80
C SER A 143 -19.14 -19.41 -13.92
N ARG A 144 -20.02 -20.40 -13.74
CA ARG A 144 -21.24 -20.49 -14.54
C ARG A 144 -21.93 -19.16 -14.29
N GLY A 145 -21.84 -18.26 -15.25
CA GLY A 145 -22.56 -17.00 -15.19
C GLY A 145 -23.99 -17.34 -14.79
N PRO A 146 -24.59 -16.62 -13.82
CA PRO A 146 -25.98 -16.85 -13.48
C PRO A 146 -26.75 -16.71 -14.79
N THR A 147 -27.17 -17.84 -15.37
CA THR A 147 -28.05 -17.86 -16.54
C THR A 147 -29.24 -17.02 -16.11
N ALA A 148 -29.30 -15.81 -16.66
CA ALA A 148 -30.15 -14.74 -16.21
C ALA A 148 -31.55 -15.28 -15.95
N SER A 149 -31.98 -15.18 -14.69
CA SER A 149 -33.33 -15.30 -14.17
C SER A 149 -34.40 -15.66 -15.20
N ALA A 150 -34.40 -16.90 -15.68
CA ALA A 150 -35.55 -17.44 -16.36
C ALA A 150 -36.64 -17.62 -15.29
N PRO A 151 -37.83 -17.03 -15.46
CA PRO A 151 -38.85 -17.00 -14.43
C PRO A 151 -39.19 -18.41 -13.96
N SER A 152 -39.28 -18.53 -12.64
CA SER A 152 -39.45 -19.70 -11.81
C SER A 152 -40.48 -20.69 -12.35
N GLN A 153 -40.07 -21.64 -13.18
CA GLN A 153 -40.82 -22.88 -13.34
C GLN A 153 -40.53 -23.77 -12.13
N PRO A 154 -41.56 -24.34 -11.48
CA PRO A 154 -41.39 -25.21 -10.32
C PRO A 154 -40.54 -26.43 -10.71
N ARG A 155 -39.32 -26.49 -10.17
CA ARG A 155 -38.37 -27.60 -10.38
C ARG A 155 -38.87 -28.84 -9.65
N LEU A 156 -39.62 -29.67 -10.37
CA LEU A 156 -39.81 -31.08 -10.01
C LEU A 156 -38.58 -31.86 -10.44
N SER A 157 -37.95 -32.51 -9.44
CA SER A 157 -36.80 -33.42 -9.52
C SER A 157 -35.41 -32.80 -9.73
N PRO A 158 -34.41 -33.17 -8.90
CA PRO A 158 -33.02 -32.83 -9.15
C PRO A 158 -32.58 -33.53 -10.44
N ALA A 159 -32.45 -32.77 -11.52
CA ALA A 159 -31.95 -33.29 -12.78
C ALA A 159 -30.52 -33.83 -12.57
N ALA A 160 -30.33 -35.12 -12.86
CA ALA A 160 -29.03 -35.75 -12.98
C ALA A 160 -28.19 -34.94 -13.98
N GLY A 161 -27.22 -34.16 -13.49
CA GLY A 161 -26.41 -33.26 -14.33
C GLY A 161 -26.01 -31.93 -13.70
N ALA A 162 -26.36 -31.65 -12.44
CA ALA A 162 -25.76 -30.54 -11.71
C ALA A 162 -24.26 -30.80 -11.55
N ILE A 163 -23.43 -29.90 -12.09
CA ILE A 163 -21.97 -29.94 -11.88
C ILE A 163 -21.72 -29.65 -10.39
N PRO A 164 -20.96 -30.49 -9.67
CA PRO A 164 -20.65 -30.27 -8.26
C PRO A 164 -19.95 -28.92 -8.05
N ARG A 165 -20.27 -28.23 -6.95
CA ARG A 165 -19.59 -26.98 -6.58
C ARG A 165 -18.15 -27.28 -6.17
N LEU A 166 -17.28 -26.28 -6.24
CA LEU A 166 -15.88 -26.43 -5.80
C LEU A 166 -15.81 -26.83 -4.31
N SER A 167 -16.71 -26.29 -3.49
CA SER A 167 -16.85 -26.66 -2.07
C SER A 167 -17.21 -28.13 -1.85
N ASP A 168 -17.85 -28.78 -2.82
CA ASP A 168 -18.24 -30.19 -2.71
C ASP A 168 -17.05 -31.13 -2.98
N LEU A 169 -16.02 -30.62 -3.67
CA LEU A 169 -14.79 -31.36 -3.99
C LEU A 169 -13.67 -31.09 -2.98
N LEU A 170 -13.60 -29.88 -2.44
CA LEU A 170 -12.55 -29.44 -1.51
C LEU A 170 -13.05 -29.48 -0.06
N VAL A 171 -12.81 -30.60 0.62
CA VAL A 171 -12.89 -30.69 2.09
C VAL A 171 -11.55 -30.27 2.70
N LEU A 172 -11.01 -29.16 2.21
CA LEU A 172 -9.73 -28.62 2.65
C LEU A 172 -9.88 -28.28 4.13
N ARG A 173 -9.13 -28.95 5.01
CA ARG A 173 -9.05 -28.65 6.45
C ARG A 173 -7.83 -27.82 6.77
N GLN A 174 -6.77 -27.98 5.98
CA GLN A 174 -5.50 -27.31 6.17
C GLN A 174 -4.85 -27.03 4.83
N ALA A 175 -4.27 -25.84 4.67
CA ALA A 175 -3.28 -25.60 3.63
C ALA A 175 -2.04 -24.94 4.22
N SER A 176 -0.85 -25.42 3.91
CA SER A 176 0.40 -24.78 4.27
C SER A 176 1.17 -24.35 3.02
N ILE A 177 1.84 -23.20 3.12
CA ILE A 177 2.82 -22.72 2.17
C ILE A 177 4.12 -22.55 2.95
N ARG A 178 5.19 -23.16 2.45
CA ARG A 178 6.54 -23.02 2.99
C ARG A 178 7.43 -22.30 2.00
N GLN A 179 8.15 -21.28 2.46
CA GLN A 179 9.08 -20.49 1.65
C GLN A 179 8.47 -19.94 0.35
N GLY A 180 7.20 -19.57 0.39
CA GLY A 180 6.48 -19.05 -0.77
C GLY A 180 7.01 -17.70 -1.24
N ARG A 181 6.69 -17.35 -2.49
CA ARG A 181 7.02 -16.08 -3.10
C ARG A 181 5.84 -15.54 -3.89
N ILE A 182 5.44 -14.30 -3.64
CA ILE A 182 4.51 -13.57 -4.51
C ILE A 182 5.31 -12.66 -5.45
N LEU A 183 4.97 -12.71 -6.73
CA LEU A 183 5.44 -11.79 -7.76
C LEU A 183 4.21 -11.04 -8.28
N TYR A 184 4.17 -9.72 -8.17
CA TYR A 184 3.16 -8.90 -8.83
C TYR A 184 3.80 -7.98 -9.86
N ASP A 185 3.40 -8.18 -11.11
CA ASP A 185 3.85 -7.44 -12.27
C ASP A 185 2.68 -6.60 -12.79
N ALA A 186 2.81 -5.28 -12.70
CA ALA A 186 1.78 -4.34 -13.18
C ALA A 186 1.93 -4.02 -14.68
N GLY A 187 2.72 -4.81 -15.42
CA GLY A 187 2.99 -4.63 -16.83
C GLY A 187 4.15 -3.66 -17.13
N PRO A 188 4.44 -3.42 -18.41
CA PRO A 188 5.57 -2.60 -18.84
C PRO A 188 5.61 -1.22 -18.18
N GLY A 189 6.81 -0.79 -17.78
CA GLY A 189 7.04 0.52 -17.16
C GLY A 189 6.78 0.58 -15.64
N HIS A 190 6.36 -0.52 -15.02
CA HIS A 190 6.17 -0.60 -13.57
C HIS A 190 7.20 -1.53 -12.93
N PRO A 191 7.81 -1.16 -11.79
CA PRO A 191 8.64 -2.08 -11.04
C PRO A 191 7.78 -3.22 -10.50
N ALA A 192 8.26 -4.47 -10.63
CA ALA A 192 7.57 -5.61 -10.06
C ALA A 192 7.68 -5.61 -8.52
N MET A 193 6.62 -6.04 -7.85
CA MET A 193 6.64 -6.35 -6.43
C MET A 193 7.10 -7.78 -6.23
N ILE A 194 8.06 -8.00 -5.34
CA ILE A 194 8.55 -9.34 -4.99
C ILE A 194 8.44 -9.50 -3.48
N LEU A 195 7.64 -10.48 -3.07
CA LEU A 195 7.44 -10.81 -1.67
C LEU A 195 7.86 -12.26 -1.40
N PRO A 196 9.13 -12.49 -1.04
CA PRO A 196 9.66 -13.81 -0.72
C PRO A 196 9.40 -14.18 0.74
N GLY A 197 9.60 -15.47 1.07
CA GLY A 197 9.60 -15.96 2.45
C GLY A 197 8.21 -16.07 3.06
N ILE A 198 7.19 -16.33 2.24
CA ILE A 198 5.82 -16.53 2.70
C ILE A 198 5.71 -17.88 3.38
N GLU A 199 5.48 -17.86 4.68
CA GLU A 199 5.03 -19.01 5.45
C GLU A 199 3.53 -18.80 5.67
N LEU A 200 2.68 -19.60 5.05
CA LEU A 200 1.24 -19.54 5.28
C LEU A 200 0.81 -20.83 5.94
N PHE A 201 0.04 -20.72 7.00
CA PHE A 201 -0.70 -21.84 7.54
C PHE A 201 -2.16 -21.44 7.55
N LEU A 202 -2.96 -22.11 6.75
CA LEU A 202 -4.37 -21.86 6.56
C LEU A 202 -5.11 -22.98 7.28
N ALA A 203 -5.66 -22.70 8.47
CA ALA A 203 -6.69 -23.55 9.02
C ALA A 203 -7.98 -23.25 8.27
N THR A 204 -8.48 -24.19 7.48
CA THR A 204 -9.66 -24.00 6.64
C THR A 204 -10.84 -24.86 7.09
N PRO A 205 -11.20 -24.94 8.39
CA PRO A 205 -12.43 -25.63 8.73
C PRO A 205 -13.58 -24.96 7.96
N PRO A 206 -14.54 -25.71 7.42
CA PRO A 206 -15.76 -25.13 6.89
C PRO A 206 -16.35 -24.24 7.99
N ALA A 207 -16.49 -22.94 7.72
CA ALA A 207 -17.05 -22.06 8.72
C ALA A 207 -18.47 -22.56 9.04
N ALA A 208 -18.83 -22.64 10.32
CA ALA A 208 -20.18 -23.05 10.73
C ALA A 208 -21.29 -22.13 10.16
N THR A 209 -20.90 -20.98 9.61
CA THR A 209 -21.76 -19.90 9.14
C THR A 209 -21.71 -19.76 7.61
N GLY A 210 -22.22 -20.77 6.90
CA GLY A 210 -22.63 -20.66 5.50
C GLY A 210 -21.71 -21.35 4.48
N ASP A 211 -22.33 -21.84 3.40
CA ASP A 211 -21.67 -22.61 2.34
C ASP A 211 -20.50 -21.84 1.68
N GLY A 212 -19.35 -22.50 1.63
CA GLY A 212 -18.17 -22.03 0.87
C GLY A 212 -17.26 -21.04 1.59
N TRP A 213 -17.53 -20.69 2.84
CA TRP A 213 -16.64 -19.87 3.66
C TRP A 213 -15.53 -20.70 4.29
N TYR A 214 -14.31 -20.22 4.15
CA TYR A 214 -13.12 -20.78 4.79
C TYR A 214 -12.42 -19.69 5.59
N GLU A 215 -12.00 -20.04 6.81
CA GLU A 215 -11.14 -19.21 7.64
C GLU A 215 -9.70 -19.26 7.10
N CYS A 216 -8.99 -18.15 7.26
CA CYS A 216 -7.71 -17.90 6.65
C CYS A 216 -6.87 -17.03 7.59
N ASP A 217 -6.15 -17.66 8.50
CA ASP A 217 -5.13 -17.02 9.32
C ASP A 217 -3.74 -17.11 8.65
N GLY A 218 -2.84 -16.20 8.98
CA GLY A 218 -1.50 -16.22 8.42
C GLY A 218 -0.59 -15.15 9.00
N HIS A 219 0.71 -15.40 8.91
CA HIS A 219 1.71 -14.40 9.25
C HIS A 219 2.92 -14.49 8.32
N LEU A 220 3.53 -13.35 8.04
CA LEU A 220 4.73 -13.21 7.24
C LEU A 220 5.69 -12.35 8.04
N ASP A 221 6.86 -12.89 8.39
CA ASP A 221 7.88 -12.17 9.15
C ASP A 221 9.16 -11.99 8.33
N ARG A 222 9.52 -10.73 8.09
CA ARG A 222 10.75 -10.29 7.46
C ARG A 222 11.36 -9.19 8.31
N ALA A 223 11.64 -9.47 9.57
CA ALA A 223 12.30 -8.52 10.46
C ALA A 223 13.70 -8.11 9.93
N PRO A 224 14.09 -6.82 10.06
CA PRO A 224 13.31 -5.70 10.60
C PRO A 224 12.42 -4.97 9.57
N GLN A 225 12.40 -5.42 8.31
CA GLN A 225 11.78 -4.70 7.20
C GLN A 225 10.25 -4.72 7.24
N MET A 226 9.65 -5.87 7.54
CA MET A 226 8.20 -6.03 7.45
C MET A 226 7.69 -7.21 8.27
N SER A 227 6.54 -7.05 8.91
CA SER A 227 5.74 -8.13 9.51
C SER A 227 4.29 -7.93 9.11
N LEU A 228 3.65 -8.97 8.60
CA LEU A 228 2.23 -8.97 8.23
C LEU A 228 1.55 -10.11 8.97
N ARG A 229 0.46 -9.83 9.66
CA ARG A 229 -0.44 -10.82 10.25
C ARG A 229 -1.83 -10.58 9.71
N PHE A 230 -2.55 -11.65 9.41
CA PHE A 230 -3.92 -11.52 8.96
C PHE A 230 -4.77 -12.67 9.48
N ASP A 231 -6.03 -12.34 9.70
CA ASP A 231 -7.14 -13.22 10.02
C ASP A 231 -8.30 -12.80 9.11
N THR A 232 -8.65 -13.68 8.20
CA THR A 232 -9.59 -13.40 7.11
C THR A 232 -10.50 -14.59 6.89
N ARG A 233 -11.59 -14.38 6.16
CA ARG A 233 -12.40 -15.45 5.60
C ARG A 233 -12.58 -15.23 4.13
N VAL A 234 -12.49 -16.30 3.35
CA VAL A 234 -12.74 -16.26 1.91
C VAL A 234 -13.94 -17.13 1.57
N ASN A 235 -14.85 -16.62 0.77
CA ASN A 235 -15.90 -17.42 0.17
C ASN A 235 -15.45 -17.87 -1.22
N ILE A 236 -15.13 -19.16 -1.39
CA ILE A 236 -14.62 -19.69 -2.67
C ILE A 236 -15.68 -19.74 -3.77
N ASN A 237 -16.96 -19.64 -3.41
CA ASN A 237 -18.08 -19.70 -4.36
C ASN A 237 -18.41 -18.31 -4.92
N THR A 238 -18.34 -17.25 -4.10
CA THR A 238 -18.66 -15.87 -4.50
C THR A 238 -17.43 -15.02 -4.78
N GLY A 239 -16.26 -15.39 -4.25
CA GLY A 239 -15.05 -14.57 -4.30
C GLY A 239 -15.08 -13.39 -3.32
N ASP A 240 -15.86 -13.46 -2.25
CA ASP A 240 -15.88 -12.44 -1.20
C ASP A 240 -14.77 -12.70 -0.18
N LEU A 241 -14.02 -11.64 0.17
CA LEU A 241 -12.97 -11.67 1.19
C LEU A 241 -13.39 -10.81 2.38
N ASN A 242 -13.59 -11.44 3.54
CA ASN A 242 -13.87 -10.75 4.79
C ASN A 242 -12.57 -10.65 5.61
N LEU A 243 -12.08 -9.43 5.81
CA LEU A 243 -10.91 -9.13 6.62
C LEU A 243 -11.37 -8.96 8.08
N GLN A 244 -11.10 -9.93 8.94
CA GLN A 244 -11.41 -9.79 10.37
C GLN A 244 -10.36 -8.90 11.03
N SER A 245 -9.09 -9.18 10.77
CA SER A 245 -7.98 -8.30 11.12
C SER A 245 -6.82 -8.49 10.15
N VAL A 246 -6.21 -7.40 9.74
CA VAL A 246 -4.92 -7.38 9.04
C VAL A 246 -4.05 -6.40 9.80
N ARG A 247 -2.81 -6.77 10.10
CA ARG A 247 -1.81 -5.92 10.74
C ARG A 247 -0.51 -5.99 9.95
N LEU A 248 -0.02 -4.84 9.52
CA LEU A 248 1.23 -4.68 8.80
C LEU A 248 2.12 -3.72 9.58
N ASP A 249 3.29 -4.18 10.01
CA ASP A 249 4.35 -3.34 10.56
C ASP A 249 5.50 -3.32 9.54
N ALA A 250 5.88 -2.16 9.00
CA ALA A 250 6.91 -2.05 7.97
C ALA A 250 7.87 -0.88 8.22
N ALA A 251 9.15 -1.08 7.94
CA ALA A 251 10.08 0.02 7.70
C ALA A 251 9.84 0.57 6.29
N LEU A 252 9.73 1.88 6.15
CA LEU A 252 9.62 2.54 4.85
C LEU A 252 11.00 3.06 4.47
N ASP A 253 11.66 2.36 3.55
CA ASP A 253 12.93 2.75 2.95
C ASP A 253 13.05 2.17 1.54
N GLU A 254 14.09 2.55 0.80
CA GLU A 254 14.28 2.09 -0.58
C GLU A 254 14.41 0.57 -0.71
N ALA A 255 14.87 -0.12 0.34
CA ALA A 255 15.01 -1.57 0.33
C ALA A 255 13.67 -2.29 0.52
N THR A 256 12.68 -1.65 1.17
CA THR A 256 11.33 -2.20 1.37
C THR A 256 10.35 -1.80 0.28
N TYR A 257 10.65 -0.78 -0.53
CA TYR A 257 9.74 -0.38 -1.61
C TYR A 257 9.43 -1.53 -2.57
N ASN A 258 10.41 -2.37 -2.92
CA ASN A 258 10.18 -3.50 -3.83
C ASN A 258 9.23 -4.59 -3.29
N THR A 259 8.89 -4.57 -1.99
CA THR A 259 7.91 -5.47 -1.39
C THR A 259 6.50 -4.90 -1.38
N MET A 260 6.31 -3.64 -1.78
CA MET A 260 5.00 -2.97 -1.83
C MET A 260 4.38 -3.05 -3.23
N PRO A 261 3.05 -2.92 -3.38
CA PRO A 261 2.43 -2.87 -4.70
C PRO A 261 2.96 -1.71 -5.57
N PRO A 262 3.12 -1.84 -6.90
CA PRO A 262 3.80 -0.86 -7.76
C PRO A 262 3.22 0.57 -7.72
N ALA A 263 1.91 0.71 -7.50
CA ALA A 263 1.29 2.02 -7.29
C ALA A 263 1.78 2.68 -5.98
N VAL A 264 1.91 1.88 -4.92
CA VAL A 264 2.47 2.31 -3.63
C VAL A 264 3.96 2.57 -3.76
N GLN A 265 4.71 1.73 -4.48
CA GLN A 265 6.15 1.95 -4.71
C GLN A 265 6.41 3.31 -5.35
N ARG A 266 5.69 3.64 -6.43
CA ARG A 266 5.79 4.93 -7.10
C ARG A 266 5.43 6.07 -6.16
N PHE A 267 4.32 5.97 -5.44
CA PHE A 267 3.92 6.98 -4.48
C PHE A 267 4.98 7.22 -3.40
N LEU A 268 5.52 6.16 -2.80
CA LEU A 268 6.58 6.23 -1.80
C LEU A 268 7.87 6.83 -2.38
N ALA A 269 8.27 6.42 -3.59
CA ALA A 269 9.47 6.90 -4.25
C ALA A 269 9.36 8.37 -4.70
N ASP A 270 8.27 8.74 -5.37
CA ASP A 270 7.99 10.10 -5.86
C ASP A 270 7.94 11.12 -4.72
N ARG A 271 7.54 10.66 -3.53
CA ARG A 271 7.43 11.46 -2.30
C ARG A 271 8.54 11.16 -1.31
N ASN A 272 9.55 10.37 -1.68
CA ASN A 272 10.66 9.93 -0.83
C ASN A 272 10.22 9.62 0.62
N ILE A 273 9.15 8.84 0.78
CA ILE A 273 8.52 8.56 2.07
C ILE A 273 9.35 7.56 2.85
N ARG A 274 9.95 8.00 3.96
CA ARG A 274 10.79 7.18 4.83
C ARG A 274 10.28 7.20 6.26
N GLY A 275 10.44 6.13 7.01
CA GLY A 275 10.00 6.06 8.41
C GLY A 275 9.56 4.67 8.82
N ARG A 276 8.62 4.57 9.77
CA ARG A 276 7.96 3.32 10.13
C ARG A 276 6.46 3.44 9.93
N LEU A 277 5.85 2.39 9.42
CA LEU A 277 4.41 2.24 9.23
C LEU A 277 3.91 1.10 10.11
N ALA A 278 2.89 1.34 10.91
CA ALA A 278 2.02 0.32 11.47
C ALA A 278 0.63 0.53 10.87
N LEU A 279 0.06 -0.48 10.26
CA LEU A 279 -1.24 -0.43 9.60
C LEU A 279 -2.10 -1.56 10.13
N THR A 280 -3.36 -1.25 10.45
CA THR A 280 -4.40 -2.25 10.68
C THR A 280 -5.55 -2.07 9.70
N ALA A 281 -6.16 -3.16 9.26
CA ALA A 281 -7.31 -3.11 8.37
C ALA A 281 -8.34 -4.20 8.69
N LYS A 282 -9.61 -3.90 8.44
CA LYS A 282 -10.76 -4.82 8.58
C LYS A 282 -11.83 -4.45 7.56
N GLY A 283 -12.71 -5.38 7.20
CA GLY A 283 -13.78 -5.10 6.25
C GLY A 283 -14.20 -6.26 5.36
N ASN A 284 -14.88 -5.95 4.25
CA ASN A 284 -15.29 -6.89 3.22
C ASN A 284 -14.85 -6.39 1.84
N VAL A 285 -14.28 -7.28 1.03
CA VAL A 285 -13.74 -7.00 -0.29
C VAL A 285 -14.28 -8.04 -1.28
N PRO A 286 -15.27 -7.68 -2.11
CA PRO A 286 -15.67 -8.51 -3.24
C PRO A 286 -14.52 -8.55 -4.25
N LEU A 287 -13.82 -9.68 -4.41
CA LEU A 287 -12.60 -9.75 -5.23
C LEU A 287 -12.86 -9.46 -6.71
N GLY A 288 -14.08 -9.74 -7.20
CA GLY A 288 -14.51 -9.41 -8.56
C GLY A 288 -14.88 -7.94 -8.76
N GLN A 289 -15.12 -7.19 -7.68
CA GLN A 289 -15.61 -5.80 -7.70
C GLN A 289 -14.96 -5.00 -6.55
N ALA A 290 -13.62 -4.92 -6.53
CA ALA A 290 -12.88 -4.30 -5.43
C ALA A 290 -13.28 -2.84 -5.10
N MET A 291 -13.88 -2.12 -6.05
CA MET A 291 -14.42 -0.77 -5.82
C MET A 291 -15.68 -0.75 -4.94
N ASP A 292 -16.36 -1.88 -4.80
CA ASP A 292 -17.53 -2.07 -3.93
C ASP A 292 -17.14 -2.58 -2.54
N ALA A 293 -15.85 -2.55 -2.21
CA ALA A 293 -15.34 -2.93 -0.90
C ALA A 293 -15.83 -1.99 0.21
N ALA A 294 -15.99 -2.56 1.41
CA ALA A 294 -16.27 -1.87 2.65
C ALA A 294 -15.11 -2.12 3.63
N ILE A 295 -14.13 -1.21 3.72
CA ILE A 295 -12.88 -1.42 4.46
C ILE A 295 -12.62 -0.24 5.39
N ASP A 296 -12.25 -0.53 6.63
CA ASP A 296 -11.65 0.42 7.56
C ASP A 296 -10.15 0.11 7.68
N VAL A 297 -9.32 1.15 7.60
CA VAL A 297 -7.86 1.09 7.73
C VAL A 297 -7.42 2.15 8.72
N GLU A 298 -6.59 1.77 9.67
CA GLU A 298 -5.89 2.68 10.59
C GLU A 298 -4.40 2.55 10.30
N ALA A 299 -3.69 3.65 10.13
CA ALA A 299 -2.26 3.67 9.83
C ALA A 299 -1.53 4.69 10.70
N ASP A 300 -0.60 4.22 11.51
CA ASP A 300 0.33 5.02 12.29
C ASP A 300 1.68 5.07 11.58
N PHE A 301 2.18 6.28 11.34
CA PHE A 301 3.52 6.53 10.87
C PHE A 301 4.36 7.11 12.01
N ASP A 302 5.50 6.51 12.30
CA ASP A 302 6.48 7.01 13.28
C ASP A 302 7.73 7.54 12.58
N ARG A 303 8.15 8.74 12.98
CA ARG A 303 9.33 9.46 12.46
C ARG A 303 9.38 9.44 10.93
N VAL A 304 8.30 9.90 10.32
CA VAL A 304 8.14 9.88 8.88
C VAL A 304 8.73 11.13 8.26
N TYR A 305 9.36 10.95 7.12
CA TYR A 305 9.90 11.99 6.27
C TYR A 305 9.29 11.82 4.89
N PHE A 306 8.81 12.90 4.28
CA PHE A 306 8.29 12.86 2.91
C PHE A 306 8.54 14.17 2.18
N THR A 307 8.49 14.18 0.86
CA THR A 307 8.71 15.35 0.01
C THR A 307 7.45 15.76 -0.74
N LEU A 308 7.09 17.05 -0.65
CA LEU A 308 6.04 17.67 -1.44
C LEU A 308 6.66 18.77 -2.31
N GLY A 309 6.82 18.48 -3.61
CA GLY A 309 7.64 19.31 -4.49
C GLY A 309 9.10 19.23 -4.06
N GLU A 310 9.75 20.38 -3.91
CA GLU A 310 11.14 20.48 -3.44
C GLU A 310 11.25 20.52 -1.91
N THR A 311 10.12 20.53 -1.19
CA THR A 311 10.10 20.71 0.26
C THR A 311 10.03 19.38 0.97
N ALA A 312 10.96 19.16 1.88
CA ALA A 312 10.94 18.05 2.81
C ALA A 312 10.06 18.34 4.03
N TRP A 313 9.25 17.35 4.42
CA TRP A 313 8.29 17.40 5.51
C TRP A 313 8.59 16.26 6.49
N PRO A 314 9.31 16.56 7.58
CA PRO A 314 9.44 15.65 8.71
C PRO A 314 8.19 15.73 9.59
N ALA A 315 7.65 14.57 9.97
CA ALA A 315 6.63 14.45 10.99
C ALA A 315 7.08 13.44 12.04
N GLU A 316 6.89 13.77 13.31
CA GLU A 316 7.20 12.87 14.42
C GLU A 316 6.24 11.68 14.42
N ARG A 317 4.96 11.97 14.16
CA ARG A 317 3.90 10.98 14.08
C ARG A 317 2.83 11.42 13.10
N ILE A 318 2.28 10.50 12.31
CA ILE A 318 1.07 10.71 11.53
C ILE A 318 0.12 9.55 11.82
N ASP A 319 -1.06 9.86 12.32
CA ASP A 319 -2.15 8.92 12.52
C ASP A 319 -3.17 9.13 11.39
N LEU A 320 -3.50 8.06 10.66
CA LEU A 320 -4.35 8.09 9.47
C LEU A 320 -5.46 7.05 9.56
N ASP A 321 -6.70 7.51 9.69
CA ASP A 321 -7.89 6.68 9.56
C ASP A 321 -8.46 6.81 8.14
N VAL A 322 -8.74 5.68 7.51
CA VAL A 322 -9.36 5.60 6.19
C VAL A 322 -10.55 4.64 6.26
N SER A 323 -11.71 5.09 5.82
CA SER A 323 -12.88 4.22 5.62
C SER A 323 -13.34 4.31 4.17
N LEU A 324 -13.54 3.16 3.55
CA LEU A 324 -14.13 3.01 2.24
C LEU A 324 -15.45 2.28 2.42
N ALA A 325 -16.57 2.89 2.02
CA ALA A 325 -17.87 2.22 1.98
C ALA A 325 -18.74 2.89 0.93
N ASP A 326 -19.56 2.12 0.21
CA ASP A 326 -20.46 2.63 -0.83
C ASP A 326 -19.74 3.52 -1.87
N ARG A 327 -18.53 3.14 -2.29
CA ARG A 327 -17.65 3.92 -3.18
C ARG A 327 -17.32 5.33 -2.67
N ARG A 328 -17.41 5.55 -1.36
CA ARG A 328 -17.01 6.79 -0.69
C ARG A 328 -15.83 6.51 0.22
N LEU A 329 -14.73 7.19 -0.06
CA LEU A 329 -13.55 7.23 0.76
C LEU A 329 -13.69 8.37 1.77
N ARG A 330 -13.51 8.12 3.04
CA ARG A 330 -13.34 9.15 4.07
C ARG A 330 -11.99 8.95 4.71
N THR A 331 -11.26 10.05 4.88
CA THR A 331 -9.99 10.02 5.61
C THR A 331 -10.00 11.03 6.75
N ALA A 332 -9.38 10.67 7.86
CA ALA A 332 -9.01 11.57 8.93
C ALA A 332 -7.52 11.37 9.19
N CYS A 333 -6.75 12.45 9.22
CA CYS A 333 -5.33 12.44 9.47
C CYS A 333 -5.03 13.41 10.60
N GLU A 334 -4.28 12.97 11.60
CA GLU A 334 -3.66 13.81 12.61
C GLU A 334 -2.14 13.66 12.48
N ALA A 335 -1.42 14.77 12.47
CA ALA A 335 0.02 14.78 12.31
C ALA A 335 0.66 15.66 13.39
N ARG A 336 1.67 15.12 14.07
CA ARG A 336 2.57 15.90 14.93
C ARG A 336 3.78 16.30 14.11
N LEU A 337 3.84 17.59 13.82
CA LEU A 337 4.91 18.23 13.06
C LEU A 337 5.88 18.87 14.04
N LEU A 338 7.07 19.27 13.57
CA LEU A 338 8.12 19.85 14.41
C LEU A 338 7.63 21.10 15.18
N GLY A 339 7.19 20.89 16.42
CA GLY A 339 6.66 21.92 17.32
C GLY A 339 5.18 22.28 17.16
N GLY A 340 4.42 21.59 16.31
CA GLY A 340 3.00 21.87 16.07
C GLY A 340 2.19 20.62 15.72
N ALA A 341 0.90 20.82 15.43
CA ALA A 341 0.01 19.73 15.03
C ALA A 341 -0.79 20.14 13.79
N ALA A 342 -1.15 19.16 12.96
CA ALA A 342 -2.03 19.33 11.83
C ALA A 342 -3.11 18.25 11.81
N ASN A 343 -4.31 18.60 11.38
CA ASN A 343 -5.40 17.68 11.15
C ASN A 343 -5.99 17.90 9.75
N VAL A 344 -6.30 16.82 9.06
CA VAL A 344 -6.92 16.85 7.73
C VAL A 344 -8.05 15.85 7.70
N ARG A 345 -9.23 16.27 7.24
CA ARG A 345 -10.36 15.37 6.98
C ARG A 345 -10.73 15.49 5.52
N THR A 346 -10.85 14.35 4.84
CA THR A 346 -11.29 14.33 3.45
C THR A 346 -12.45 13.38 3.24
N ARG A 347 -13.30 13.71 2.28
CA ARG A 347 -14.30 12.83 1.71
C ARG A 347 -14.11 12.84 0.20
N LEU A 348 -14.03 11.67 -0.40
CA LEU A 348 -13.87 11.50 -1.83
C LEU A 348 -14.88 10.48 -2.33
N ARG A 349 -15.64 10.84 -3.36
CA ARG A 349 -16.43 9.90 -4.13
C ARG A 349 -15.54 9.22 -5.16
N LEU A 350 -15.64 7.90 -5.28
CA LEU A 350 -14.88 7.14 -6.29
C LEU A 350 -15.69 6.90 -7.56
N ASP A 351 -16.99 7.18 -7.53
CA ASP A 351 -17.90 7.11 -8.67
C ASP A 351 -18.02 8.46 -9.41
N GLY A 352 -18.39 8.41 -10.70
CA GLY A 352 -18.68 9.60 -11.50
C GLY A 352 -17.52 10.60 -11.59
N ASN A 353 -17.81 11.88 -11.29
CA ASN A 353 -16.87 13.01 -11.38
C ASN A 353 -15.82 13.06 -10.26
N ARG A 354 -15.82 12.08 -9.35
CA ARG A 354 -14.90 11.97 -8.21
C ARG A 354 -14.81 13.25 -7.39
N ASP A 355 -15.97 13.69 -6.91
CA ASP A 355 -16.09 14.89 -6.09
C ASP A 355 -15.36 14.68 -4.76
N PHE A 356 -14.64 15.70 -4.31
CA PHE A 356 -13.96 15.71 -3.02
C PHE A 356 -14.37 16.91 -2.18
N ASP A 357 -14.32 16.72 -0.86
CA ASP A 357 -14.40 17.74 0.18
C ASP A 357 -13.22 17.50 1.14
N ALA A 358 -12.47 18.55 1.45
CA ALA A 358 -11.33 18.52 2.34
C ALA A 358 -11.41 19.68 3.33
N GLN A 359 -11.12 19.39 4.59
CA GLN A 359 -10.96 20.37 5.66
C GLN A 359 -9.61 20.15 6.31
N TRP A 360 -8.88 21.22 6.57
CA TRP A 360 -7.59 21.13 7.24
C TRP A 360 -7.43 22.22 8.28
N GLN A 361 -6.66 21.91 9.30
CA GLN A 361 -6.15 22.87 10.26
C GLN A 361 -4.73 22.46 10.67
N ALA A 362 -3.89 23.44 10.95
CA ALA A 362 -2.57 23.27 11.52
C ALA A 362 -2.36 24.38 12.54
N ALA A 363 -1.79 24.03 13.69
CA ALA A 363 -1.60 24.94 14.81
C ALA A 363 -0.16 24.87 15.30
N GLY A 364 0.46 26.04 15.47
CA GLY A 364 1.77 26.18 16.07
C GLY A 364 2.94 25.57 15.28
N VAL A 365 2.80 25.32 13.97
CA VAL A 365 3.87 24.71 13.16
C VAL A 365 5.04 25.67 13.05
N ARG A 366 6.25 25.22 13.40
CA ARG A 366 7.46 26.07 13.38
C ARG A 366 8.10 26.09 12.00
N LEU A 367 8.02 27.23 11.32
CA LEU A 367 8.55 27.40 9.96
C LEU A 367 10.04 27.12 9.88
N GLU A 368 10.80 27.57 10.87
CA GLU A 368 12.25 27.39 10.88
C GLU A 368 12.66 25.92 10.95
N GLU A 369 11.92 25.08 11.66
CA GLU A 369 12.25 23.65 11.78
C GLU A 369 11.99 22.92 10.46
N THR A 370 10.85 23.18 9.83
CA THR A 370 10.52 22.63 8.50
C THR A 370 11.53 23.08 7.44
N LEU A 371 11.86 24.38 7.41
CA LEU A 371 12.77 24.94 6.41
C LEU A 371 14.23 24.50 6.62
N ARG A 372 14.68 24.31 7.86
CA ARG A 372 16.04 23.85 8.14
C ARG A 372 16.31 22.48 7.54
N ILE A 373 15.32 21.59 7.62
CA ILE A 373 15.40 20.24 7.08
C ILE A 373 15.28 20.27 5.55
N ALA A 374 14.36 21.06 5.01
CA ALA A 374 14.20 21.18 3.56
C ALA A 374 15.41 21.79 2.85
N GLN A 375 16.06 22.79 3.44
CA GLN A 375 17.15 23.52 2.78
C GLN A 375 18.55 23.06 3.19
N GLY A 376 18.68 22.24 4.23
CA GLY A 376 19.98 21.81 4.77
C GLY A 376 20.87 22.96 5.29
N ARG A 377 20.30 24.15 5.49
CA ARG A 377 20.99 25.38 5.94
C ARG A 377 20.15 26.12 6.95
N THR A 378 20.75 27.10 7.63
CA THR A 378 20.02 27.99 8.54
C THR A 378 18.88 28.68 7.78
N PRO A 379 17.62 28.50 8.22
CA PRO A 379 16.47 29.04 7.51
C PRO A 379 16.45 30.57 7.63
N LYS A 380 16.12 31.26 6.53
CA LYS A 380 15.97 32.73 6.50
C LYS A 380 14.67 33.23 7.12
N TYR A 381 13.73 32.31 7.36
CA TYR A 381 12.40 32.60 7.88
C TYR A 381 12.19 31.76 9.13
N SER A 382 11.53 32.36 10.12
CA SER A 382 11.08 31.68 11.33
C SER A 382 9.68 32.17 11.71
N GLY A 383 9.01 31.42 12.58
CA GLY A 383 7.72 31.80 13.12
C GLY A 383 6.82 30.59 13.37
N ARG A 384 5.78 30.81 14.16
CA ARG A 384 4.72 29.84 14.40
C ARG A 384 3.59 30.08 13.43
N THR A 385 3.21 29.05 12.68
CA THR A 385 2.15 29.12 11.69
C THR A 385 0.90 28.41 12.19
N ASN A 386 -0.22 29.12 12.14
CA ASN A 386 -1.55 28.55 12.19
C ASN A 386 -2.14 28.62 10.78
N LEU A 387 -2.75 27.53 10.33
CA LEU A 387 -3.39 27.42 9.04
C LEU A 387 -4.74 26.76 9.26
N GLN A 388 -5.78 27.24 8.59
CA GLN A 388 -7.05 26.52 8.54
C GLN A 388 -7.73 26.78 7.20
N GLY A 389 -8.52 25.81 6.74
CA GLY A 389 -9.29 26.01 5.52
C GLY A 389 -10.09 24.79 5.12
N ASN A 390 -10.81 24.97 4.02
CA ASN A 390 -11.58 23.93 3.37
C ASN A 390 -11.51 24.09 1.85
N ALA A 391 -11.61 22.96 1.15
CA ALA A 391 -11.65 22.89 -0.30
C ALA A 391 -12.65 21.82 -0.74
N GLN A 392 -13.36 22.09 -1.82
CA GLN A 392 -14.22 21.16 -2.50
C GLN A 392 -13.95 21.22 -4.00
N GLY A 393 -14.12 20.11 -4.70
CA GLY A 393 -13.80 20.06 -6.11
C GLY A 393 -14.04 18.70 -6.74
N THR A 394 -13.47 18.50 -7.93
CA THR A 394 -13.60 17.25 -8.70
C THR A 394 -12.24 16.75 -9.13
N LEU A 395 -11.94 15.47 -8.90
CA LEU A 395 -10.73 14.81 -9.38
C LEU A 395 -10.96 14.24 -10.78
N GLY A 396 -10.51 14.97 -11.81
CA GLY A 396 -10.55 14.52 -13.20
C GLY A 396 -9.24 14.83 -13.94
N PRO A 397 -9.22 14.74 -15.29
CA PRO A 397 -8.08 15.17 -16.09
C PRO A 397 -7.69 16.63 -15.84
N VAL A 398 -8.69 17.45 -15.53
CA VAL A 398 -8.51 18.80 -14.99
C VAL A 398 -9.03 18.80 -13.57
N VAL A 399 -8.13 18.94 -12.60
CA VAL A 399 -8.51 19.08 -11.19
C VAL A 399 -9.15 20.45 -11.01
N THR A 400 -10.38 20.48 -10.54
CA THR A 400 -11.02 21.73 -10.11
C THR A 400 -11.05 21.77 -8.59
N ALA A 401 -10.77 22.92 -8.01
CA ALA A 401 -10.82 23.13 -6.57
C ALA A 401 -11.36 24.53 -6.28
N SER A 402 -12.22 24.62 -5.28
CA SER A 402 -12.78 25.86 -4.75
C SER A 402 -12.84 25.77 -3.24
N GLY A 403 -12.67 26.88 -2.53
CA GLY A 403 -12.54 26.82 -1.08
C GLY A 403 -12.16 28.14 -0.44
N ALA A 404 -11.85 28.11 0.84
CA ALA A 404 -11.37 29.26 1.59
C ALA A 404 -10.44 28.83 2.71
N GLY A 405 -9.61 29.75 3.17
CA GLY A 405 -8.74 29.50 4.30
C GLY A 405 -8.12 30.75 4.87
N ARG A 406 -7.44 30.57 5.99
CA ARG A 406 -6.70 31.59 6.72
C ARG A 406 -5.34 31.05 7.10
N VAL A 407 -4.32 31.88 6.93
CA VAL A 407 -2.96 31.68 7.44
C VAL A 407 -2.67 32.77 8.45
N GLU A 408 -2.02 32.40 9.54
CA GLU A 408 -1.52 33.32 10.55
C GLU A 408 -0.09 32.90 10.92
N ILE A 409 0.83 33.85 10.92
CA ILE A 409 2.21 33.66 11.34
C ILE A 409 2.46 34.61 12.51
N THR A 410 2.89 34.06 13.64
CA THR A 410 3.28 34.81 14.85
C THR A 410 4.73 34.54 15.18
N GLU A 411 5.34 35.43 15.98
CA GLU A 411 6.73 35.32 16.41
C GLU A 411 7.71 35.18 15.22
N GLY A 412 7.36 35.83 14.10
CA GLY A 412 7.98 35.62 12.81
C GLY A 412 9.25 36.44 12.61
N VAL A 413 10.12 35.95 11.72
CA VAL A 413 11.13 36.76 11.03
C VAL A 413 10.79 36.71 9.55
N LEU A 414 10.04 37.70 9.09
CA LEU A 414 9.45 37.75 7.74
C LEU A 414 10.17 38.74 6.83
N ILE A 415 11.05 39.57 7.39
CA ILE A 415 11.79 40.61 6.67
C ILE A 415 12.58 40.12 5.45
N ALA A 416 12.97 38.84 5.44
CA ALA A 416 13.69 38.23 4.32
C ALA A 416 12.77 37.93 3.12
N LEU A 417 11.44 38.09 3.25
CA LEU A 417 10.51 37.83 2.16
C LEU A 417 10.80 38.82 1.02
N PRO A 418 11.03 38.36 -0.23
CA PRO A 418 11.38 39.23 -1.34
C PRO A 418 10.42 40.42 -1.53
N ILE A 419 9.12 40.18 -1.32
CA ILE A 419 8.08 41.22 -1.40
C ILE A 419 8.33 42.35 -0.38
N LEU A 420 8.65 41.99 0.87
CA LEU A 420 8.90 42.98 1.93
C LEU A 420 10.24 43.70 1.73
N ALA A 421 11.26 42.99 1.25
CA ALA A 421 12.56 43.57 0.95
C ALA A 421 12.47 44.65 -0.15
N GLU A 422 11.73 44.37 -1.23
CA GLU A 422 11.47 45.33 -2.32
C GLU A 422 10.61 46.51 -1.85
N LEU A 423 9.54 46.26 -1.09
CA LEU A 423 8.72 47.32 -0.49
C LEU A 423 9.55 48.24 0.42
N HIS A 424 10.41 47.65 1.24
CA HIS A 424 11.27 48.42 2.15
C HIS A 424 12.28 49.29 1.40
N ALA A 425 12.85 48.77 0.30
CA ALA A 425 13.75 49.53 -0.56
C ALA A 425 13.04 50.76 -1.19
N LEU A 426 11.78 50.62 -1.60
CA LEU A 426 10.99 51.73 -2.15
C LEU A 426 10.61 52.79 -1.09
N ILE A 427 10.36 52.36 0.15
CA ILE A 427 10.03 53.28 1.26
C ILE A 427 11.28 54.05 1.75
N GLY A 428 12.47 53.73 1.24
CA GLY A 428 13.72 54.42 1.54
C GLY A 428 14.39 53.96 2.84
N GLY A 429 14.07 52.76 3.31
CA GLY A 429 14.72 52.18 4.49
C GLY A 429 16.02 51.44 4.13
N PRO A 430 16.97 51.32 5.08
CA PRO A 430 18.21 50.58 4.86
C PRO A 430 17.93 49.10 4.56
N ARG A 431 18.53 48.53 3.51
CA ARG A 431 18.33 47.10 3.20
C ARG A 431 18.70 46.25 4.42
N PRO A 432 17.83 45.33 4.87
CA PRO A 432 18.18 44.39 5.93
C PRO A 432 19.42 43.60 5.53
N ALA A 433 20.25 43.27 6.52
CA ALA A 433 21.43 42.46 6.28
C ALA A 433 21.02 41.12 5.61
N PRO A 434 21.77 40.63 4.61
CA PRO A 434 21.40 39.47 3.82
C PRO A 434 21.35 38.15 4.61
N ASP A 435 21.93 38.14 5.81
CA ASP A 435 21.91 37.02 6.75
C ASP A 435 20.58 36.90 7.50
N GLY A 436 19.72 37.92 7.48
CA GLY A 436 18.37 37.88 8.06
C GLY A 436 18.35 37.69 9.58
N THR A 437 19.49 37.83 10.28
CA THR A 437 19.57 37.55 11.71
C THR A 437 19.10 38.74 12.55
N THR A 438 17.79 38.94 12.64
CA THR A 438 17.20 39.77 13.69
C THR A 438 16.97 38.89 14.93
N LYS A 439 17.67 39.18 16.04
CA LYS A 439 17.44 38.49 17.31
C LYS A 439 16.07 38.89 17.86
N GLY A 440 15.13 37.94 17.88
CA GLY A 440 13.76 38.11 18.36
C GLY A 440 12.79 38.38 17.21
N GLY A 441 12.10 37.33 16.75
CA GLY A 441 11.04 37.46 15.75
C GLY A 441 9.78 38.04 16.39
N THR A 442 9.47 39.29 16.11
CA THR A 442 8.21 39.95 16.52
C THR A 442 7.31 40.25 15.32
N ASP A 443 7.65 39.75 14.14
CA ASP A 443 6.84 39.97 12.95
C ASP A 443 5.56 39.12 13.04
N HIS A 444 4.47 39.69 12.55
CA HIS A 444 3.16 39.05 12.44
C HIS A 444 2.68 39.12 10.99
N ALA A 445 2.05 38.06 10.51
CA ALA A 445 1.33 38.09 9.25
C ALA A 445 0.01 37.33 9.36
N SER A 446 -1.03 37.83 8.70
CA SER A 446 -2.27 37.11 8.48
C SER A 446 -2.70 37.23 7.02
N LEU A 447 -3.33 36.17 6.51
CA LEU A 447 -3.74 36.07 5.12
C LEU A 447 -5.05 35.28 5.04
N ASP A 448 -6.13 35.94 4.63
CA ASP A 448 -7.40 35.31 4.30
C ASP A 448 -7.52 35.14 2.77
N PHE A 449 -7.89 33.95 2.32
CA PHE A 449 -7.92 33.61 0.90
C PHE A 449 -9.12 32.77 0.50
N ARG A 450 -9.47 32.85 -0.79
CA ARG A 450 -10.37 31.93 -1.49
C ARG A 450 -9.61 31.14 -2.53
N ILE A 451 -9.85 29.84 -2.60
CA ILE A 451 -9.29 28.96 -3.61
C ILE A 451 -10.19 29.02 -4.84
N THR A 452 -9.58 29.23 -6.00
CA THR A 452 -10.24 29.12 -7.30
C THR A 452 -9.49 28.09 -8.15
N PRO A 453 -10.05 27.63 -9.29
CA PRO A 453 -9.38 26.63 -10.12
C PRO A 453 -8.00 27.02 -10.67
N THR A 454 -7.62 28.31 -10.65
CA THR A 454 -6.36 28.78 -11.24
C THR A 454 -5.45 29.55 -10.29
N HIS A 455 -5.98 30.03 -9.16
CA HIS A 455 -5.25 30.88 -8.22
C HIS A 455 -5.91 30.92 -6.84
N PHE A 456 -5.13 31.36 -5.85
CA PHE A 456 -5.66 31.88 -4.60
C PHE A 456 -6.03 33.35 -4.77
N ASN A 457 -7.30 33.67 -4.52
CA ASN A 457 -7.77 35.05 -4.42
C ASN A 457 -7.64 35.50 -2.97
N VAL A 458 -6.58 36.26 -2.68
CA VAL A 458 -6.27 36.82 -1.37
C VAL A 458 -7.23 37.98 -1.11
N THR A 459 -8.14 37.81 -0.15
CA THR A 459 -9.15 38.82 0.19
C THR A 459 -8.63 39.84 1.17
N ASP A 460 -7.77 39.42 2.09
CA ASP A 460 -7.07 40.29 3.02
C ASP A 460 -5.68 39.69 3.28
N ILE A 461 -4.65 40.51 3.21
CA ILE A 461 -3.31 40.18 3.66
C ILE A 461 -2.85 41.33 4.54
N GLU A 462 -2.39 41.00 5.74
CA GLU A 462 -1.79 41.93 6.68
C GLU A 462 -0.43 41.40 7.10
N VAL A 463 0.60 42.24 7.01
CA VAL A 463 1.95 41.92 7.49
C VAL A 463 2.44 43.08 8.32
N VAL A 464 2.75 42.81 9.58
CA VAL A 464 3.32 43.77 10.51
C VAL A 464 4.72 43.28 10.85
N SER A 465 5.73 43.99 10.37
CA SER A 465 7.13 43.74 10.70
C SER A 465 7.72 44.90 11.48
N THR A 466 8.89 44.67 12.07
CA THR A 466 9.64 45.72 12.77
C THR A 466 9.93 46.96 11.89
N LEU A 467 10.04 46.80 10.58
CA LEU A 467 10.39 47.89 9.66
C LEU A 467 9.18 48.50 8.94
N ALA A 468 8.19 47.70 8.58
CA ALA A 468 7.06 48.12 7.78
C ALA A 468 5.78 47.34 8.13
N ALA A 469 4.65 48.00 7.92
CA ALA A 469 3.34 47.36 7.85
C ALA A 469 2.83 47.38 6.41
N MET A 470 2.13 46.31 6.02
CA MET A 470 1.51 46.13 4.71
C MET A 470 0.09 45.58 4.90
N LYS A 471 -0.88 46.14 4.19
CA LYS A 471 -2.25 45.60 4.10
C LYS A 471 -2.73 45.58 2.65
N GLY A 472 -3.38 44.53 2.19
CA GLY A 472 -3.89 44.52 0.81
C GLY A 472 -4.70 43.29 0.42
N SER A 473 -4.84 43.09 -0.89
CA SER A 473 -5.55 41.96 -1.51
C SER A 473 -5.01 41.69 -2.90
N GLY A 474 -5.37 40.55 -3.51
CA GLY A 474 -4.97 40.24 -4.88
C GLY A 474 -4.98 38.76 -5.20
N ARG A 475 -4.12 38.34 -6.14
CA ARG A 475 -4.09 36.97 -6.65
C ARG A 475 -2.68 36.37 -6.53
N ILE A 476 -2.64 35.12 -6.10
CA ILE A 476 -1.45 34.28 -6.09
C ILE A 476 -1.76 33.05 -6.94
N TYR A 477 -1.18 32.96 -8.13
CA TYR A 477 -1.40 31.85 -9.05
C TYR A 477 -0.63 30.61 -8.61
N PHE A 478 -1.12 29.42 -8.97
CA PHE A 478 -0.47 28.15 -8.59
C PHE A 478 0.93 27.95 -9.20
N ASP A 479 1.24 28.68 -10.28
CA ASP A 479 2.57 28.75 -10.89
C ASP A 479 3.52 29.74 -10.16
N GLY A 480 3.08 30.31 -9.03
CA GLY A 480 3.84 31.25 -8.23
C GLY A 480 3.80 32.69 -8.74
N ARG A 481 3.02 33.02 -9.78
CA ARG A 481 2.83 34.41 -10.19
C ARG A 481 2.01 35.19 -9.16
N LEU A 482 2.33 36.47 -9.04
CA LEU A 482 1.72 37.41 -8.10
C LEU A 482 1.04 38.56 -8.87
N ASP A 483 -0.12 38.99 -8.39
CA ASP A 483 -0.74 40.28 -8.72
C ASP A 483 -1.48 40.79 -7.49
N LEU A 484 -0.76 41.51 -6.63
CA LEU A 484 -1.26 42.04 -5.37
C LEU A 484 -1.33 43.55 -5.41
N LEU A 485 -2.37 44.12 -4.79
CA LEU A 485 -2.52 45.53 -4.53
C LEU A 485 -2.45 45.73 -3.02
N VAL A 486 -1.41 46.42 -2.57
CA VAL A 486 -1.12 46.58 -1.14
C VAL A 486 -0.84 48.03 -0.79
N ASN A 487 -1.26 48.43 0.40
CA ASN A 487 -0.87 49.67 1.03
C ASN A 487 0.26 49.34 2.01
N ALA A 488 1.45 49.92 1.84
CA ALA A 488 2.59 49.71 2.75
C ALA A 488 3.24 51.01 3.26
N GLY A 489 3.71 51.01 4.52
CA GLY A 489 4.33 52.19 5.13
C GLY A 489 5.26 51.87 6.32
N PRO A 490 6.15 52.81 6.72
CA PRO A 490 7.12 52.60 7.79
C PRO A 490 6.47 52.66 9.18
N LEU A 491 6.76 51.66 10.05
CA LEU A 491 6.11 51.52 11.36
C LEU A 491 6.50 52.64 12.36
N LYS A 492 7.76 53.07 12.36
CA LYS A 492 8.28 54.10 13.28
C LYS A 492 7.55 55.44 13.21
N ARG A 493 6.91 55.76 12.08
CA ARG A 493 6.10 56.97 11.95
C ARG A 493 4.73 56.80 12.61
N LEU A 494 4.19 55.59 12.63
CA LEU A 494 2.91 55.27 13.28
C LEU A 494 3.05 55.27 14.80
N GLU A 495 4.08 54.63 15.36
CA GLU A 495 4.31 54.62 16.82
C GLU A 495 4.48 56.04 17.40
N LYS A 496 5.22 56.91 16.70
CA LYS A 496 5.39 58.31 17.10
C LYS A 496 4.11 59.14 17.02
N LEU A 497 3.16 58.75 16.17
CA LEU A 497 1.88 59.43 16.02
C LEU A 497 0.79 58.91 16.99
N LEU A 498 0.94 57.68 17.50
CA LEU A 498 -0.11 56.99 18.25
C LEU A 498 0.06 57.04 19.79
N GLY A 499 1.25 57.38 20.30
CA GLY A 499 1.48 57.49 21.74
C GLY A 499 1.12 56.21 22.51
N PRO A 500 0.88 56.27 23.84
CA PRO A 500 0.57 55.10 24.68
C PRO A 500 -0.79 54.43 24.39
N ILE A 501 -1.61 54.96 23.48
CA ILE A 501 -3.01 54.55 23.24
C ILE A 501 -3.10 53.60 22.01
N GLY A 502 -2.04 52.82 21.76
CA GLY A 502 -1.87 52.02 20.55
C GLY A 502 -2.77 50.78 20.38
N SER A 503 -3.81 50.58 21.20
CA SER A 503 -4.71 49.41 21.10
C SER A 503 -5.93 49.60 20.18
N LEU A 504 -6.14 50.80 19.62
CA LEU A 504 -7.24 51.12 18.69
C LEU A 504 -6.77 51.22 17.23
N LEU A 505 -6.11 50.17 16.73
CA LEU A 505 -5.40 50.10 15.43
C LEU A 505 -6.30 50.03 14.17
N GLY A 506 -7.63 50.09 14.29
CA GLY A 506 -8.54 49.77 13.18
C GLY A 506 -8.73 50.86 12.09
N THR A 507 -8.41 52.14 12.35
CA THR A 507 -8.91 53.25 11.52
C THR A 507 -7.85 54.19 10.91
N ILE A 508 -6.55 53.99 11.14
CA ILE A 508 -5.50 54.95 10.71
C ILE A 508 -4.52 54.32 9.72
N THR A 509 -5.04 53.69 8.66
CA THR A 509 -4.25 53.19 7.52
C THR A 509 -4.45 53.99 6.22
N ASP A 510 -5.26 55.06 6.24
CA ASP A 510 -5.60 55.84 5.03
C ASP A 510 -4.47 56.74 4.48
N ARG A 511 -3.31 56.84 5.16
CA ARG A 511 -2.16 57.65 4.69
C ARG A 511 -1.05 56.81 4.05
N VAL A 512 -1.36 55.60 3.65
CA VAL A 512 -0.40 54.65 3.14
C VAL A 512 -0.41 54.66 1.60
N ALA A 513 0.77 54.71 0.97
CA ALA A 513 0.87 54.72 -0.48
C ALA A 513 0.42 53.35 -1.06
N PRO A 514 -0.40 53.32 -2.12
CA PRO A 514 -0.75 52.08 -2.80
C PRO A 514 0.40 51.59 -3.68
N TYR A 515 0.75 50.33 -3.55
CA TYR A 515 1.75 49.61 -4.34
C TYR A 515 1.08 48.44 -5.07
N GLN A 516 1.52 48.20 -6.30
CA GLN A 516 1.20 47.00 -7.05
C GLN A 516 2.41 46.07 -7.09
N ILE A 517 2.23 44.84 -6.62
CA ILE A 517 3.23 43.78 -6.62
C ILE A 517 2.87 42.79 -7.73
N ARG A 518 3.78 42.60 -8.68
CA ARG A 518 3.66 41.62 -9.78
C ARG A 518 4.90 40.73 -9.85
N GLY A 519 4.92 39.75 -10.76
CA GLY A 519 6.08 38.88 -10.99
C GLY A 519 5.87 37.48 -10.40
N VAL A 520 6.95 36.82 -9.98
CA VAL A 520 6.90 35.49 -9.33
C VAL A 520 7.35 35.59 -7.88
N ILE A 521 6.89 34.71 -6.99
CA ILE A 521 7.19 34.75 -5.55
C ILE A 521 8.70 34.89 -5.24
N GLY A 522 9.57 34.24 -6.02
CA GLY A 522 11.02 34.31 -5.86
C GLY A 522 11.67 35.60 -6.38
N ASN A 523 10.98 36.35 -7.25
CA ASN A 523 11.47 37.59 -7.86
C ASN A 523 10.30 38.55 -8.15
N PRO A 524 9.67 39.13 -7.11
CA PRO A 524 8.57 40.07 -7.27
C PRO A 524 9.08 41.43 -7.76
N SER A 525 8.25 42.14 -8.50
CA SER A 525 8.44 43.54 -8.88
C SER A 525 7.38 44.39 -8.18
N VAL A 526 7.83 45.43 -7.49
CA VAL A 526 6.96 46.34 -6.74
C VAL A 526 6.97 47.70 -7.43
N SER A 527 5.79 48.26 -7.67
CA SER A 527 5.62 49.56 -8.32
C SER A 527 4.63 50.42 -7.53
N VAL A 528 4.87 51.72 -7.43
CA VAL A 528 3.92 52.65 -6.82
C VAL A 528 2.76 52.84 -7.79
N ARG A 529 1.52 52.68 -7.31
CA ARG A 529 0.34 52.97 -8.12
C ARG A 529 0.09 54.49 -8.06
N PRO A 530 0.16 55.22 -9.18
CA PRO A 530 -0.14 56.65 -9.15
C PRO A 530 -1.59 56.83 -8.65
N LEU A 531 -1.75 57.69 -7.64
CA LEU A 531 -3.06 58.19 -7.25
C LEU A 531 -3.60 58.90 -8.48
N GLY A 532 -4.69 58.38 -9.07
CA GLY A 532 -5.27 58.95 -10.28
C GLY A 532 -5.52 60.44 -10.08
N LEU A 533 -4.70 61.26 -10.75
CA LEU A 533 -4.95 62.68 -11.00
C LEU A 533 -5.65 62.83 -12.33
#